data_AF-A0A949LS41-F1
#
_entry.id   AF-A0A949LS41-F1
#
_cell.length_a   1.000
_cell.length_b   1.000
_cell.length_c   1.000
_cell.angle_alpha   90.00
_cell.angle_beta   90.00
_cell.angle_gamma   90.00
#
_symmetry.space_group_name_H-M   'P 1'
#
loop_
_entity.id
_entity.type
_entity.pdbx_description
1 polymer ?
#
loop_
_entity_poly.entity_id
_entity_poly.type
_entity_poly.pdbx_seq_one_letter_code
_entity_poly.pdbx_strand_id
1 'polypeptide(L)'
;MRAPVLALFDVTAREADDGMRARLAARLGGHGDLPLDLVNDFYLCAPKSVRREILMRNELDLGAFDDGGAAPDAAELIAAARDVRVRDFAQRLGDSVGIAARTARAVLADASGEALAVLCRGAHLDRAAFSALALLKIPTDGDPLAQLAAYDGVPQRAAGRLTQHWRTHQAPHQHLEVAAAE
;
A
#
# COMPACT_ATOMS: atom_id res chain seq x y z
N MET A 1 12.92 2.00 28.62
CA MET A 1 11.80 1.04 28.76
C MET A 1 10.72 1.13 27.66
N ARG A 2 10.88 1.90 26.56
CA ARG A 2 9.87 1.99 25.47
C ARG A 2 9.97 0.87 24.42
N ALA A 3 11.17 0.33 24.18
CA ALA A 3 11.41 -0.70 23.16
C ALA A 3 10.61 -2.01 23.35
N PRO A 4 10.45 -2.56 24.58
CA PRO A 4 9.69 -3.81 24.77
C PRO A 4 8.21 -3.65 24.49
N VAL A 5 7.64 -2.48 24.81
CA VAL A 5 6.23 -2.17 24.60
C VAL A 5 5.94 -1.99 23.12
N LEU A 6 6.80 -1.27 22.38
CA LEU A 6 6.66 -1.11 20.93
C LEU A 6 6.78 -2.45 20.20
N ALA A 7 7.67 -3.35 20.65
CA ALA A 7 7.80 -4.69 20.07
C ALA A 7 6.54 -5.56 20.30
N LEU A 8 5.94 -5.50 21.49
CA LEU A 8 4.66 -6.15 21.77
C LEU A 8 3.53 -5.58 20.91
N PHE A 9 3.46 -4.25 20.75
CA PHE A 9 2.49 -3.62 19.86
C PHE A 9 2.66 -4.04 18.40
N ASP A 10 3.89 -4.13 17.91
CA ASP A 10 4.20 -4.56 16.54
C ASP A 10 3.72 -6.01 16.29
N VAL A 11 4.00 -6.93 17.23
CA VAL A 11 3.49 -8.32 17.16
C VAL A 11 1.96 -8.36 17.19
N THR A 12 1.34 -7.62 18.10
CA THR A 12 -0.13 -7.66 18.26
C THR A 12 -0.85 -6.98 17.09
N ALA A 13 -0.26 -5.94 16.49
CA ALA A 13 -0.80 -5.27 15.32
C ALA A 13 -0.71 -6.16 14.06
N ARG A 14 0.32 -7.01 13.97
CA ARG A 14 0.47 -8.00 12.88
C ARG A 14 -0.54 -9.14 13.00
N GLU A 15 -0.88 -9.56 14.21
CA GLU A 15 -1.86 -10.63 14.48
C GLU A 15 -3.32 -10.14 14.53
N ALA A 16 -3.54 -8.83 14.55
CA ALA A 16 -4.86 -8.23 14.62
C ALA A 16 -5.67 -8.40 13.31
N ASP A 17 -6.96 -8.73 13.45
CA ASP A 17 -7.92 -8.70 12.34
C ASP A 17 -8.09 -7.29 11.75
N ASP A 18 -8.61 -7.20 10.52
CA ASP A 18 -8.78 -5.94 9.79
C ASP A 18 -9.58 -4.88 10.56
N GLY A 19 -10.56 -5.30 11.35
CA GLY A 19 -11.40 -4.42 12.17
C GLY A 19 -10.62 -3.81 13.35
N MET A 20 -9.80 -4.61 14.02
CA MET A 20 -8.91 -4.15 15.08
C MET A 20 -7.79 -3.26 14.52
N ARG A 21 -7.21 -3.61 13.36
CA ARG A 21 -6.20 -2.77 12.68
C ARG A 21 -6.75 -1.39 12.31
N ALA A 22 -7.98 -1.31 11.79
CA ALA A 22 -8.61 -0.03 11.47
C ALA A 22 -8.84 0.85 12.71
N ARG A 23 -9.26 0.24 13.84
CA ARG A 23 -9.44 0.96 15.12
C ARG A 23 -8.12 1.44 15.70
N LEU A 24 -7.06 0.63 15.60
CA LEU A 24 -5.71 1.02 15.99
C LEU A 24 -5.22 2.18 15.12
N ALA A 25 -5.34 2.08 13.79
CA ALA A 25 -4.97 3.15 12.86
C ALA A 25 -5.65 4.48 13.19
N ALA A 26 -6.96 4.45 13.47
CA ALA A 26 -7.73 5.64 13.83
C ALA A 26 -7.26 6.27 15.16
N ARG A 27 -6.88 5.46 16.16
CA ARG A 27 -6.33 5.96 17.43
C ARG A 27 -4.90 6.45 17.31
N LEU A 28 -4.08 5.77 16.50
CA LEU A 28 -2.65 6.06 16.34
C LEU A 28 -2.40 7.31 15.50
N GLY A 29 -3.32 7.66 14.58
CA GLY A 29 -3.19 8.84 13.72
C GLY A 29 -3.09 10.20 14.44
N GLY A 30 -3.42 10.27 15.73
CA GLY A 30 -3.25 11.49 16.55
C GLY A 30 -1.89 11.59 17.26
N HIS A 31 -1.03 10.58 17.17
CA HIS A 31 0.21 10.51 17.93
C HIS A 31 1.44 10.69 17.02
N GLY A 32 1.93 11.93 16.93
CA GLY A 32 3.11 12.30 16.13
C GLY A 32 4.41 11.60 16.53
N ASP A 33 4.49 11.05 17.75
CA ASP A 33 5.68 10.40 18.30
C ASP A 33 5.87 8.93 17.85
N LEU A 34 4.92 8.36 17.11
CA LEU A 34 5.02 6.97 16.66
C LEU A 34 6.12 6.79 15.61
N PRO A 35 6.85 5.66 15.58
CA PRO A 35 7.78 5.37 14.48
C PRO A 35 7.08 5.40 13.12
N LEU A 36 7.77 5.89 12.08
CA LEU A 36 7.22 6.03 10.73
C LEU A 36 6.83 4.67 10.13
N ASP A 37 7.69 3.65 10.28
CA ASP A 37 7.43 2.29 9.79
C ASP A 37 6.16 1.71 10.39
N LEU A 38 5.93 1.94 11.69
CA LEU A 38 4.72 1.47 12.38
C LEU A 38 3.46 2.11 11.81
N VAL A 39 3.47 3.41 11.51
CA VAL A 39 2.27 4.05 10.93
C VAL A 39 2.08 3.66 9.45
N ASN A 40 3.16 3.33 8.73
CA ASN A 40 3.09 2.82 7.35
C ASN A 40 2.38 1.47 7.27
N ASP A 41 2.52 0.59 8.27
CA ASP A 41 1.79 -0.69 8.37
C ASP A 41 0.27 -0.52 8.38
N PHE A 42 -0.21 0.64 8.83
CA PHE A 42 -1.64 0.92 8.92
C PHE A 42 -2.18 1.69 7.72
N TYR A 43 -1.36 2.15 6.78
CA TYR A 43 -1.79 3.05 5.71
C TYR A 43 -3.04 2.55 4.97
N LEU A 44 -3.04 1.28 4.55
CA LEU A 44 -4.11 0.70 3.74
C LEU A 44 -5.43 0.57 4.51
N CYS A 45 -5.41 0.44 5.84
CA CYS A 45 -6.62 0.38 6.68
C CYS A 45 -6.92 1.68 7.44
N ALA A 46 -6.09 2.72 7.27
CA ALA A 46 -6.22 3.97 7.98
C ALA A 46 -7.33 4.85 7.37
N PRO A 47 -8.05 5.64 8.20
CA PRO A 47 -8.95 6.69 7.71
C PRO A 47 -8.22 7.73 6.85
N LYS A 48 -8.93 8.40 5.95
CA LYS A 48 -8.36 9.39 5.01
C LYS A 48 -7.55 10.51 5.70
N SER A 49 -8.01 11.01 6.85
CA SER A 49 -7.27 12.02 7.62
C SER A 49 -5.92 11.49 8.10
N VAL A 50 -5.87 10.23 8.53
CA VAL A 50 -4.65 9.56 9.00
C VAL A 50 -3.72 9.23 7.83
N ARG A 51 -4.24 8.79 6.68
CA ARG A 51 -3.42 8.58 5.47
C ARG A 51 -2.71 9.85 5.03
N ARG A 52 -3.40 11.00 5.06
CA ARG A 52 -2.79 12.30 4.76
C ARG A 52 -1.63 12.63 5.71
N GLU A 53 -1.81 12.39 7.00
CA GLU A 53 -0.75 12.57 7.99
C GLU A 53 0.43 11.63 7.72
N ILE A 54 0.18 10.35 7.42
CA ILE A 54 1.22 9.38 7.07
C ILE A 54 2.00 9.85 5.83
N LEU A 55 1.33 10.30 4.77
CA LEU A 55 1.99 10.82 3.57
C LEU A 55 2.81 12.07 3.88
N MET A 56 2.28 13.00 4.66
CA MET A 56 3.03 14.19 5.09
C MET A 56 4.32 13.80 5.83
N ARG A 57 4.23 12.85 6.75
CA ARG A 57 5.38 12.39 7.54
C ARG A 57 6.42 11.66 6.68
N ASN A 58 6.01 10.84 5.72
CA ASN A 58 6.93 10.23 4.77
C ASN A 58 7.60 11.26 3.85
N GLU A 59 6.90 12.33 3.47
CA GLU A 59 7.47 13.43 2.69
C GLU A 59 8.54 14.19 3.49
N LEU A 60 8.28 14.45 4.77
CA LEU A 60 9.16 15.20 5.66
C LEU A 60 10.37 14.39 6.15
N ASP A 61 10.27 13.06 6.17
CA ASP A 61 11.43 12.23 6.50
C ASP A 61 12.52 12.44 5.45
N LEU A 62 13.74 12.77 5.90
CA LEU A 62 14.89 13.04 5.04
C LEU A 62 15.83 11.83 4.93
N GLY A 63 15.57 10.74 5.66
CA GLY A 63 16.38 9.52 5.60
C GLY A 63 16.48 8.96 4.17
N ALA A 64 17.56 8.25 3.84
CA ALA A 64 17.64 7.58 2.54
C ALA A 64 16.59 6.45 2.49
N PHE A 65 15.96 6.26 1.32
CA PHE A 65 15.22 5.06 0.99
C PHE A 65 15.64 4.63 -0.41
N ASP A 66 15.59 3.33 -0.65
CA ASP A 66 15.75 2.79 -2.00
C ASP A 66 14.43 3.03 -2.75
N ASP A 67 14.48 3.79 -3.85
CA ASP A 67 13.31 4.00 -4.71
C ASP A 67 12.91 2.71 -5.46
N GLY A 68 13.77 1.70 -5.38
CA GLY A 68 13.49 0.32 -5.70
C GLY A 68 13.34 0.11 -7.19
N GLY A 69 14.48 -0.19 -7.82
CA GLY A 69 14.58 -0.93 -9.07
C GLY A 69 14.08 -0.23 -10.33
N ALA A 70 14.20 -0.94 -11.45
CA ALA A 70 13.70 -0.48 -12.74
C ALA A 70 12.17 -0.30 -12.68
N ALA A 71 11.67 0.79 -13.27
CA ALA A 71 10.24 1.01 -13.39
C ALA A 71 9.58 -0.18 -14.12
N PRO A 72 8.40 -0.65 -13.66
CA PRO A 72 7.68 -1.73 -14.30
C PRO A 72 7.23 -1.33 -15.71
N ASP A 73 7.06 -2.31 -16.60
CA ASP A 73 6.50 -2.06 -17.93
C ASP A 73 5.01 -1.71 -17.81
N ALA A 74 4.71 -0.42 -17.95
CA ALA A 74 3.35 0.11 -17.91
C ALA A 74 2.45 -0.51 -18.99
N ALA A 75 2.99 -0.76 -20.19
CA ALA A 75 2.20 -1.32 -21.29
C ALA A 75 1.82 -2.77 -20.99
N GLU A 76 2.74 -3.56 -20.44
CA GLU A 76 2.47 -4.93 -20.01
C GLU A 76 1.39 -4.96 -18.90
N LEU A 77 1.52 -4.10 -17.88
CA LEU A 77 0.53 -4.01 -16.81
C LEU A 77 -0.86 -3.63 -17.30
N ILE A 78 -0.97 -2.66 -18.22
CA ILE A 78 -2.25 -2.26 -18.81
C ILE A 78 -2.84 -3.40 -19.66
N ALA A 79 -2.00 -4.10 -20.43
CA ALA A 79 -2.44 -5.27 -21.20
C ALA A 79 -2.97 -6.38 -20.27
N ALA A 80 -2.25 -6.69 -19.19
CA ALA A 80 -2.69 -7.63 -18.17
C ALA A 80 -3.98 -7.18 -17.46
N ALA A 81 -4.17 -5.88 -17.26
CA ALA A 81 -5.38 -5.34 -16.66
C ALA A 81 -6.61 -5.53 -17.56
N ARG A 82 -6.44 -5.44 -18.89
CA ARG A 82 -7.53 -5.61 -19.87
C ARG A 82 -7.90 -7.07 -20.11
N ASP A 83 -6.96 -8.00 -19.94
CA ASP A 83 -7.20 -9.41 -20.23
C ASP A 83 -8.06 -10.07 -19.15
N VAL A 84 -9.31 -10.38 -19.51
CA VAL A 84 -10.31 -11.05 -18.65
C VAL A 84 -9.87 -12.46 -18.25
N ARG A 85 -8.91 -13.07 -18.97
CA ARG A 85 -8.34 -14.38 -18.61
C ARG A 85 -7.41 -14.31 -17.40
N VAL A 86 -6.93 -13.10 -17.06
CA VAL A 86 -6.09 -12.87 -15.88
C VAL A 86 -6.97 -12.96 -14.65
N ARG A 87 -6.98 -14.15 -14.05
CA ARG A 87 -7.81 -14.45 -12.87
C ARG A 87 -7.33 -13.72 -11.62
N ASP A 88 -6.05 -13.39 -11.53
CA ASP A 88 -5.48 -12.66 -10.39
C ASP A 88 -4.56 -11.53 -10.88
N PHE A 89 -5.16 -10.39 -11.22
CA PHE A 89 -4.42 -9.19 -11.61
C PHE A 89 -3.59 -8.64 -10.44
N ALA A 90 -4.02 -8.84 -9.19
CA ALA A 90 -3.30 -8.36 -8.02
C ALA A 90 -1.96 -9.07 -7.85
N GLN A 91 -1.91 -10.39 -8.12
CA GLN A 91 -0.65 -11.13 -8.16
C GLN A 91 0.32 -10.53 -9.19
N ARG A 92 -0.14 -10.34 -10.44
CA ARG A 92 0.70 -9.74 -11.51
C ARG A 92 1.19 -8.34 -11.18
N LEU A 93 0.31 -7.50 -10.63
CA LEU A 93 0.68 -6.17 -10.18
C LEU A 93 1.76 -6.26 -9.09
N GLY A 94 1.56 -7.14 -8.11
CA GLY A 94 2.52 -7.40 -7.03
C GLY A 94 3.89 -7.82 -7.54
N ASP A 95 3.93 -8.80 -8.44
CA ASP A 95 5.17 -9.31 -9.04
C ASP A 95 5.90 -8.21 -9.83
N SER A 96 5.16 -7.37 -10.56
CA SER A 96 5.75 -6.30 -11.39
C SER A 96 6.39 -5.18 -10.56
N VAL A 97 5.85 -4.88 -9.38
CA VAL A 97 6.30 -3.75 -8.54
C VAL A 97 7.06 -4.20 -7.28
N GLY A 98 7.18 -5.50 -7.05
CA GLY A 98 7.92 -6.11 -5.94
C GLY A 98 7.18 -6.12 -4.60
N ILE A 99 5.84 -6.08 -4.58
CA ILE A 99 5.04 -6.13 -3.34
C ILE A 99 4.27 -7.45 -3.23
N ALA A 100 3.94 -7.85 -2.01
CA ALA A 100 3.13 -9.04 -1.78
C ALA A 100 1.72 -8.92 -2.43
N ALA A 101 1.21 -10.02 -2.99
CA ALA A 101 -0.09 -10.03 -3.66
C ALA A 101 -1.26 -9.58 -2.78
N ARG A 102 -1.23 -9.86 -1.47
CA ARG A 102 -2.23 -9.33 -0.53
C ARG A 102 -2.22 -7.80 -0.45
N THR A 103 -1.04 -7.18 -0.52
CA THR A 103 -0.88 -5.73 -0.48
C THR A 103 -1.42 -5.15 -1.77
N ALA A 104 -1.11 -5.76 -2.92
CA ALA A 104 -1.69 -5.40 -4.20
C ALA A 104 -3.23 -5.53 -4.21
N ARG A 105 -3.80 -6.58 -3.60
CA ARG A 105 -5.27 -6.72 -3.44
C ARG A 105 -5.85 -5.60 -2.59
N ALA A 106 -5.23 -5.27 -1.47
CA ALA A 106 -5.68 -4.18 -0.60
C ALA A 106 -5.57 -2.81 -1.28
N VAL A 107 -4.53 -2.58 -2.09
CA VAL A 107 -4.38 -1.38 -2.94
C VAL A 107 -5.53 -1.29 -3.95
N LEU A 108 -5.88 -2.40 -4.61
CA LEU A 108 -6.95 -2.44 -5.60
C LEU A 108 -8.36 -2.38 -4.99
N ALA A 109 -8.51 -2.76 -3.72
CA ALA A 109 -9.76 -2.65 -2.98
C ALA A 109 -10.07 -1.23 -2.51
N ASP A 110 -9.10 -0.31 -2.55
CA ASP A 110 -9.30 1.10 -2.21
C ASP A 110 -10.06 1.85 -3.32
N ALA A 111 -11.40 1.91 -3.18
CA ALA A 111 -12.30 2.59 -4.11
C ALA A 111 -11.97 4.08 -4.32
N SER A 112 -11.21 4.72 -3.42
CA SER A 112 -10.78 6.11 -3.61
C SER A 112 -9.70 6.27 -4.68
N GLY A 113 -9.01 5.18 -5.05
CA GLY A 113 -7.85 5.19 -5.94
C GLY A 113 -6.57 5.76 -5.32
N GLU A 114 -6.61 6.24 -4.06
CA GLU A 114 -5.46 6.87 -3.38
C GLU A 114 -4.33 5.87 -3.14
N ALA A 115 -4.63 4.65 -2.71
CA ALA A 115 -3.62 3.61 -2.55
C ALA A 115 -2.96 3.21 -3.90
N LEU A 116 -3.74 3.16 -4.98
CA LEU A 116 -3.19 2.87 -6.32
C LEU A 116 -2.32 4.04 -6.81
N ALA A 117 -2.71 5.28 -6.52
CA ALA A 117 -1.92 6.47 -6.83
C ALA A 117 -0.56 6.45 -6.11
N VAL A 118 -0.56 6.10 -4.81
CA VAL A 118 0.68 5.88 -4.04
C VAL A 118 1.55 4.82 -4.69
N LEU A 119 0.98 3.66 -5.01
CA LEU A 119 1.75 2.59 -5.63
C LEU A 119 2.34 3.01 -6.98
N CYS A 120 1.55 3.66 -7.84
CA CYS A 120 2.00 4.10 -9.16
C CYS A 120 3.13 5.13 -9.04
N ARG A 121 2.96 6.14 -8.17
CA ARG A 121 3.99 7.15 -7.92
C ARG A 121 5.27 6.53 -7.38
N GLY A 122 5.16 5.66 -6.38
CA GLY A 122 6.32 5.01 -5.76
C GLY A 122 7.02 3.99 -6.67
N ALA A 123 6.30 3.41 -7.64
CA ALA A 123 6.86 2.55 -8.68
C ALA A 123 7.22 3.30 -9.98
N HIS A 124 7.17 4.63 -10.00
CA HIS A 124 7.44 5.45 -11.18
C HIS A 124 6.55 5.18 -12.41
N LEU A 125 5.35 4.65 -12.19
CA LEU A 125 4.29 4.59 -13.19
C LEU A 125 3.65 5.97 -13.34
N ASP A 126 3.56 6.44 -14.58
CA ASP A 126 3.07 7.78 -14.88
C ASP A 126 1.54 7.94 -14.70
N ARG A 127 1.06 9.17 -14.91
CA ARG A 127 -0.37 9.49 -14.79
C ARG A 127 -1.23 8.70 -15.78
N ALA A 128 -0.73 8.42 -16.98
CA ALA A 128 -1.49 7.71 -18.00
C ALA A 128 -1.68 6.24 -17.59
N ALA A 129 -0.63 5.59 -17.11
CA ALA A 129 -0.66 4.24 -16.58
C ALA A 129 -1.60 4.14 -15.37
N PHE A 130 -1.46 5.04 -14.40
CA PHE A 130 -2.37 5.12 -13.25
C PHE A 130 -3.84 5.23 -13.70
N SER A 131 -4.14 6.15 -14.62
CA SER A 131 -5.53 6.40 -15.03
C SER A 131 -6.13 5.19 -15.73
N ALA A 132 -5.35 4.50 -16.58
CA ALA A 132 -5.78 3.28 -17.23
C ALA A 132 -6.05 2.16 -16.21
N LEU A 133 -5.15 1.94 -15.25
CA LEU A 133 -5.31 0.93 -14.21
C LEU A 133 -6.50 1.24 -13.30
N ALA A 134 -6.68 2.50 -12.90
CA ALA A 134 -7.78 2.97 -12.08
C ALA A 134 -9.14 2.65 -12.74
N LEU A 135 -9.30 2.99 -14.03
CA LEU A 135 -10.53 2.74 -14.78
C LEU A 135 -10.81 1.25 -15.03
N LEU A 136 -9.77 0.42 -15.08
CA LEU A 136 -9.90 -1.01 -15.37
C LEU A 136 -10.11 -1.87 -14.12
N LYS A 137 -9.63 -1.43 -12.95
CA LYS A 137 -9.49 -2.31 -11.78
C LYS A 137 -10.02 -1.77 -10.46
N ILE A 138 -10.23 -0.46 -10.33
CA ILE A 138 -10.83 0.10 -9.13
C ILE A 138 -12.34 0.24 -9.35
N PRO A 139 -13.18 -0.24 -8.42
CA PRO A 139 -14.63 -0.08 -8.52
C PRO A 139 -15.03 1.40 -8.58
N THR A 140 -15.87 1.76 -9.54
CA THR A 140 -16.39 3.12 -9.75
C THR A 140 -17.66 3.40 -8.96
N ASP A 141 -17.65 3.09 -7.66
CA ASP A 141 -18.81 3.30 -6.78
C ASP A 141 -18.96 4.79 -6.36
N GLY A 142 -18.04 5.67 -6.80
CA GLY A 142 -17.99 7.09 -6.50
C GLY A 142 -17.71 7.98 -7.72
N ASP A 143 -17.18 9.19 -7.49
CA ASP A 143 -16.82 10.15 -8.55
C ASP A 143 -15.52 9.73 -9.27
N PRO A 144 -15.58 9.29 -10.55
CA PRO A 144 -14.40 8.87 -11.30
C PRO A 144 -13.37 9.98 -11.46
N LEU A 145 -13.79 11.24 -11.51
CA LEU A 145 -12.86 12.38 -11.65
C LEU A 145 -12.07 12.59 -10.35
N ALA A 146 -12.73 12.50 -9.20
CA ALA A 146 -12.06 12.58 -7.90
C ALA A 146 -11.06 11.43 -7.70
N GLN A 147 -11.42 10.22 -8.15
CA GLN A 147 -10.53 9.05 -8.12
C GLN A 147 -9.30 9.27 -9.00
N LEU A 148 -9.48 9.80 -10.23
CA LEU A 148 -8.37 10.10 -11.12
C LEU A 148 -7.50 11.26 -10.62
N ALA A 149 -8.08 12.22 -9.89
CA ALA A 149 -7.36 13.33 -9.28
C ALA A 149 -6.46 12.90 -8.10
N ALA A 150 -6.68 11.72 -7.51
CA ALA A 150 -5.89 11.23 -6.39
C ALA A 150 -4.38 11.18 -6.70
N TYR A 151 -4.01 10.87 -7.95
CA TYR A 151 -2.61 10.83 -8.41
C TYR A 151 -1.86 12.15 -8.19
N ASP A 152 -2.52 13.29 -8.46
CA ASP A 152 -1.88 14.61 -8.32
C ASP A 152 -1.66 15.01 -6.86
N GLY A 153 -2.48 14.46 -5.95
CA GLY A 153 -2.41 14.75 -4.53
C GLY A 153 -1.33 13.97 -3.79
N VAL A 154 -0.68 12.99 -4.42
CA VAL A 154 0.31 12.12 -3.79
C VAL A 154 1.74 12.65 -4.03
N PRO A 155 2.48 13.03 -2.98
CA PRO A 155 3.88 13.42 -3.10
C PRO A 155 4.77 12.25 -3.55
N GLN A 156 5.74 12.52 -4.45
CA GLN A 156 6.60 11.49 -5.02
C GLN A 156 7.45 10.79 -3.95
N ARG A 157 8.02 11.56 -3.04
CA ARG A 157 8.94 11.04 -2.02
C ARG A 157 8.18 10.23 -0.97
N ALA A 158 7.02 10.74 -0.54
CA ALA A 158 6.10 9.99 0.33
C ALA A 158 5.71 8.63 -0.27
N ALA A 159 5.35 8.62 -1.56
CA ALA A 159 4.96 7.41 -2.27
C ALA A 159 6.09 6.39 -2.40
N GLY A 160 7.30 6.86 -2.70
CA GLY A 160 8.50 6.03 -2.79
C GLY A 160 8.80 5.31 -1.47
N ARG A 161 8.82 6.04 -0.34
CA ARG A 161 9.03 5.44 0.98
C ARG A 161 7.98 4.40 1.33
N LEU A 162 6.71 4.73 1.13
CA LEU A 162 5.62 3.84 1.49
C LEU A 162 5.60 2.58 0.60
N THR A 163 5.93 2.73 -0.68
CA THR A 163 6.09 1.58 -1.59
C THR A 163 7.30 0.72 -1.18
N GLN A 164 8.42 1.34 -0.80
CA GLN A 164 9.57 0.61 -0.28
C GLN A 164 9.24 -0.16 1.00
N HIS A 165 8.48 0.46 1.91
CA HIS A 165 7.96 -0.21 3.11
C HIS A 165 7.14 -1.45 2.75
N TRP A 166 6.27 -1.37 1.74
CA TRP A 166 5.50 -2.54 1.27
C TRP A 166 6.34 -3.63 0.62
N ARG A 167 7.46 -3.27 -0.02
CA ARG A 167 8.41 -4.23 -0.60
C ARG A 167 9.21 -4.96 0.47
N THR A 168 9.61 -4.27 1.53
CA THR A 168 10.41 -4.85 2.63
C THR A 168 9.56 -5.59 3.66
N HIS A 169 8.41 -5.05 4.02
CA HIS A 169 7.47 -5.65 4.97
C HIS A 169 6.44 -6.53 4.27
N GLN A 170 6.94 -7.51 3.51
CA GLN A 170 6.14 -8.65 3.10
C GLN A 170 5.71 -9.40 4.38
N ALA A 171 4.57 -9.03 4.99
CA ALA A 171 3.97 -9.79 6.09
C ALA A 171 4.17 -11.32 5.91
N PRO A 172 4.79 -11.99 6.88
CA PRO A 172 5.03 -13.42 6.82
C PRO A 172 3.75 -14.16 7.20
N HIS A 173 3.11 -14.82 6.24
CA HIS A 173 2.18 -15.93 6.51
C HIS A 173 2.35 -17.06 5.50
N GLN A 174 3.60 -17.42 5.21
CA GLN A 174 3.92 -18.73 4.63
C GLN A 174 4.84 -19.42 5.62
N HIS A 175 4.27 -20.25 6.51
CA HIS A 175 4.89 -21.41 7.18
C HIS A 175 4.02 -21.88 8.36
N LEU A 176 2.72 -22.16 8.17
CA LEU A 176 1.93 -22.91 9.17
C LEU A 176 0.83 -23.79 8.52
N GLU A 177 1.09 -24.39 7.35
CA GLU A 177 0.13 -25.34 6.73
C GLU A 177 0.74 -26.64 6.20
N VAL A 178 1.90 -27.10 6.70
CA VAL A 178 2.43 -28.44 6.37
C VAL A 178 2.99 -29.18 7.60
N ALA A 179 2.27 -29.14 8.73
CA ALA A 179 2.61 -29.98 9.89
C ALA A 179 1.36 -30.47 10.66
N ALA A 180 0.26 -30.74 9.94
CA ALA A 180 -0.92 -31.42 10.49
C ALA A 180 -1.41 -32.54 9.57
N ALA A 181 -0.48 -33.20 8.88
CA ALA A 181 -0.72 -34.45 8.17
C ALA A 181 0.53 -35.32 8.27
N GLU A 182 0.75 -35.87 9.46
CA GLU A 182 1.43 -37.15 9.71
C GLU A 182 1.08 -37.65 11.12
#